data_AF-A0A126R3W0-F1
#
_entry.id   AF-A0A126R3W0-F1
#
_cell.length_a   1.000
_cell.length_b   1.000
_cell.length_c   1.000
_cell.angle_alpha   90.00
_cell.angle_beta   90.00
_cell.angle_gamma   90.00
#
_symmetry.space_group_name_H-M   'P 1'
#
loop_
_entity.id
_entity.type
_entity.pdbx_description
1 polymer ?
#
loop_
_entity_poly.entity_id
_entity_poly.type
_entity_poly.pdbx_seq_one_letter_code
_entity_poly.pdbx_strand_id
1 'polypeptide(L)'
;MPDGKGGVVHKLVPATVEPVRKGKKKRHVPDPIKANPDAAAQQLRQLIERIENIDAEILGLLDDRNDVYQEAKATGYSKKAMRDIIARRKKDPNALQEEQAILDTYLTALGME
;
A
#
# COMPACT_ATOMS: atom_id res chain seq x y z
N MET A 1 33.49 -48.67 -31.78
CA MET A 1 33.82 -49.19 -30.42
C MET A 1 35.31 -48.96 -30.17
N PRO A 2 35.73 -48.54 -28.97
CA PRO A 2 34.98 -48.53 -27.71
C PRO A 2 34.65 -47.13 -27.16
N ASP A 3 33.52 -47.12 -26.46
CA ASP A 3 32.82 -46.02 -25.82
C ASP A 3 33.23 -45.90 -24.35
N GLY A 4 33.45 -44.67 -23.85
CA GLY A 4 33.96 -44.44 -22.49
C GLY A 4 33.46 -43.14 -21.85
N LYS A 5 32.15 -43.10 -21.59
CA LYS A 5 31.35 -42.12 -20.81
C LYS A 5 32.13 -41.18 -19.87
N GLY A 6 32.17 -39.89 -20.21
CA GLY A 6 32.37 -38.80 -19.26
C GLY A 6 31.09 -38.56 -18.47
N GLY A 7 30.97 -39.16 -17.30
CA GLY A 7 29.83 -38.96 -16.41
C GLY A 7 29.95 -37.63 -15.66
N VAL A 8 29.08 -36.67 -15.98
CA VAL A 8 28.84 -35.51 -15.11
C VAL A 8 28.16 -36.05 -13.85
N VAL A 9 28.90 -36.16 -12.75
CA VAL A 9 28.34 -36.42 -11.43
C VAL A 9 27.56 -35.18 -11.00
N HIS A 10 26.26 -35.14 -11.30
CA HIS A 10 25.33 -34.29 -10.57
C HIS A 10 25.32 -34.79 -9.13
N LYS A 11 26.10 -34.15 -8.26
CA LYS A 11 25.82 -34.19 -6.82
C LYS A 11 24.44 -33.55 -6.65
N LEU A 12 23.40 -34.37 -6.52
CA LEU A 12 22.17 -33.93 -5.90
C LEU A 12 22.53 -33.48 -4.49
N VAL A 13 22.58 -32.17 -4.29
CA VAL A 13 22.53 -31.62 -2.94
C VAL A 13 21.10 -31.91 -2.47
N PRO A 14 20.90 -32.63 -1.35
CA PRO A 14 19.55 -32.81 -0.84
C PRO A 14 18.98 -31.41 -0.61
N ALA A 15 17.82 -31.12 -1.21
CA ALA A 15 17.08 -29.92 -0.88
C ALA A 15 16.89 -29.93 0.63
N THR A 16 17.60 -29.06 1.35
CA THR A 16 17.26 -28.79 2.73
C THR A 16 15.85 -28.25 2.68
N VAL A 17 14.89 -29.07 3.06
CA VAL A 17 13.51 -28.66 3.31
C VAL A 17 13.63 -27.55 4.34
N GLU A 18 13.55 -26.30 3.90
CA GLU A 18 13.46 -25.19 4.82
C GLU A 18 12.24 -25.47 5.71
N PRO A 19 12.38 -25.42 7.05
CA PRO A 19 11.25 -25.71 7.91
C PRO A 19 10.15 -24.70 7.59
N VAL A 20 8.99 -25.20 7.16
CA VAL A 20 7.77 -24.41 6.96
C VAL A 20 7.59 -23.54 8.21
N ARG A 21 7.71 -22.22 8.06
CA ARG A 21 7.56 -21.27 9.17
C ARG A 21 6.13 -21.38 9.70
N LYS A 22 5.93 -22.20 10.74
CA LYS A 22 4.65 -22.27 11.47
C LYS A 22 4.32 -20.86 11.96
N GLY A 23 3.14 -20.35 11.57
CA GLY A 23 2.68 -19.02 11.95
C GLY A 23 2.81 -18.82 13.46
N LYS A 24 3.44 -17.72 13.88
CA LYS A 24 3.61 -17.39 15.30
C LYS A 24 2.21 -17.36 15.94
N LYS A 25 1.94 -18.25 16.91
CA LYS A 25 0.74 -18.17 17.75
C LYS A 25 0.67 -16.75 18.31
N LYS A 26 -0.47 -16.06 18.13
CA LYS A 26 -0.68 -14.72 18.73
C LYS A 26 -0.46 -14.86 20.23
N ARG A 27 0.58 -14.21 20.76
CA ARG A 27 0.83 -14.17 22.20
C ARG A 27 -0.39 -13.50 22.85
N HIS A 28 -0.98 -14.14 23.85
CA HIS A 28 -2.02 -13.50 24.65
C HIS A 28 -1.35 -12.42 25.47
N VAL A 29 -1.45 -11.17 25.01
CA VAL A 29 -1.08 -10.00 25.81
C VAL A 29 -2.26 -9.73 26.73
N PRO A 30 -2.09 -9.79 28.07
CA PRO A 30 -3.19 -9.51 28.99
C PRO A 30 -3.70 -8.08 28.79
N ASP A 31 -5.02 -7.90 28.89
CA ASP A 31 -5.66 -6.58 28.71
C ASP A 31 -5.01 -5.59 29.69
N PRO A 32 -4.45 -4.46 29.22
CA PRO A 32 -3.69 -3.54 30.08
C PRO A 32 -4.56 -2.97 31.20
N ILE A 33 -5.85 -2.77 30.94
CA ILE A 33 -6.85 -2.33 31.94
C ILE A 33 -7.02 -3.37 33.05
N LYS A 34 -6.95 -4.67 32.75
CA LYS A 34 -7.07 -5.73 33.77
C LYS A 34 -5.77 -5.91 34.56
N ALA A 35 -4.61 -5.64 33.94
CA ALA A 35 -3.30 -5.81 34.56
C ALA A 35 -2.90 -4.63 35.46
N ASN A 36 -3.18 -3.38 35.05
CA ASN A 36 -2.94 -2.18 35.84
C ASN A 36 -3.97 -1.09 35.46
N PRO A 37 -5.16 -1.06 36.11
CA PRO A 37 -6.29 -0.22 35.69
C PRO A 37 -5.97 1.28 35.58
N ASP A 38 -5.33 1.86 36.60
CA ASP A 38 -5.12 3.31 36.68
C ASP A 38 -4.09 3.79 35.66
N ALA A 39 -2.94 3.12 35.57
CA ALA A 39 -1.91 3.47 34.59
C ALA A 39 -2.40 3.21 33.15
N ALA A 40 -3.12 2.11 32.92
CA ALA A 40 -3.68 1.81 31.61
C ALA A 40 -4.79 2.80 31.20
N ALA A 41 -5.63 3.25 32.15
CA ALA A 41 -6.65 4.26 31.88
C ALA A 41 -6.02 5.63 31.53
N GLN A 42 -4.95 6.03 32.21
CA GLN A 42 -4.19 7.25 31.88
C GLN A 42 -3.58 7.16 30.48
N GLN A 43 -2.93 6.04 30.15
CA GLN A 43 -2.37 5.82 28.83
C GLN A 43 -3.46 5.83 27.74
N LEU A 44 -4.61 5.20 27.99
CA LEU A 44 -5.73 5.19 27.05
C LEU A 44 -6.26 6.61 26.80
N ARG A 45 -6.41 7.43 27.84
CA ARG A 45 -6.83 8.84 27.70
C ARG A 45 -5.85 9.63 26.84
N GLN A 46 -4.54 9.52 27.09
CA GLN A 46 -3.52 10.19 26.29
C GLN A 46 -3.55 9.77 24.81
N LEU A 47 -3.79 8.48 24.55
CA LEU A 47 -3.93 7.99 23.17
C LEU A 47 -5.17 8.55 22.49
N ILE A 48 -6.31 8.61 23.19
CA ILE A 48 -7.56 9.16 22.68
C ILE A 48 -7.40 10.65 22.37
N GLU A 49 -6.93 11.44 23.34
CA GLU A 49 -6.71 12.89 23.15
C GLU A 49 -5.79 13.17 21.96
N ARG A 50 -4.72 12.37 21.78
CA ARG A 50 -3.84 12.51 20.62
C ARG A 50 -4.57 12.21 19.31
N ILE A 51 -5.42 11.19 19.26
CA ILE A 51 -6.20 10.86 18.06
C ILE A 51 -7.19 11.97 17.76
N GLU A 52 -7.92 12.47 18.76
CA GLU A 52 -8.89 13.55 18.58
C GLU A 52 -8.24 14.83 18.04
N ASN A 53 -7.04 15.17 18.52
CA ASN A 53 -6.26 16.29 17.98
C ASN A 53 -5.86 16.06 16.51
N ILE A 54 -5.39 14.85 16.17
CA ILE A 54 -5.04 14.50 14.78
C ILE A 54 -6.28 14.54 13.87
N ASP A 55 -7.42 14.05 14.33
CA ASP A 55 -8.66 14.07 13.56
C ASP A 55 -9.15 15.50 13.31
N ALA A 56 -9.03 16.39 14.30
CA ALA A 56 -9.33 17.81 14.12
C ALA A 56 -8.39 18.47 13.09
N GLU A 57 -7.09 18.16 13.12
CA GLU A 57 -6.14 18.63 12.11
C GLU A 57 -6.47 18.09 10.70
N ILE A 58 -6.83 16.80 10.59
CA ILE A 58 -7.24 16.20 9.32
C ILE A 58 -8.47 16.89 8.75
N LEU A 59 -9.48 17.18 9.59
CA LEU A 59 -10.67 17.90 9.15
C LEU A 59 -10.32 19.28 8.59
N GLY A 60 -9.48 20.06 9.29
CA GLY A 60 -9.01 21.35 8.78
C GLY A 60 -8.29 21.24 7.43
N LEU A 61 -7.37 20.27 7.30
CA LEU A 61 -6.65 20.03 6.05
C LEU A 61 -7.57 19.55 4.90
N LEU A 62 -8.65 18.82 5.22
CA LEU A 62 -9.64 18.39 4.24
C LEU A 62 -10.47 19.57 3.73
N ASP A 63 -10.83 20.50 4.60
CA ASP A 63 -11.53 21.74 4.24
C ASP A 63 -10.65 22.62 3.36
N ASP A 64 -9.39 22.88 3.77
CA ASP A 64 -8.41 23.62 2.96
C ASP A 64 -8.24 22.99 1.57
N ARG A 65 -8.13 21.65 1.53
CA ARG A 65 -8.04 20.90 0.26
C ARG A 65 -9.29 21.10 -0.60
N ASN A 66 -10.48 21.12 0.00
CA ASN A 66 -11.72 21.33 -0.72
C ASN A 66 -11.82 22.75 -1.26
N ASP A 67 -11.39 23.75 -0.50
CA ASP A 67 -11.35 25.15 -0.91
C ASP A 67 -10.45 25.37 -2.12
N VAL A 68 -9.26 24.76 -2.15
CA VAL A 68 -8.39 24.77 -3.35
C VAL A 68 -9.11 24.20 -4.57
N TYR A 69 -9.87 23.11 -4.41
CA TYR A 69 -10.68 22.59 -5.52
C TYR A 69 -11.82 23.55 -5.91
N GLN A 70 -12.45 24.25 -4.97
CA GLN A 70 -13.50 25.23 -5.27
C GLN A 70 -12.93 26.44 -6.03
N GLU A 71 -11.79 26.96 -5.59
CA GLU A 71 -11.05 28.01 -6.28
C GLU A 71 -10.73 27.58 -7.72
N ALA A 72 -10.16 26.38 -7.89
CA ALA A 72 -9.86 25.84 -9.21
C ALA A 72 -11.12 25.76 -10.11
N LYS A 73 -12.27 25.37 -9.54
CA LYS A 73 -13.55 25.34 -10.28
C LYS A 73 -14.00 26.75 -10.66
N ALA A 74 -13.87 27.73 -9.78
CA ALA A 74 -14.23 29.13 -10.05
C ALA A 74 -13.37 29.71 -11.19
N THR A 75 -12.11 29.32 -11.27
CA THR A 75 -11.17 29.68 -12.35
C THR A 75 -11.43 28.90 -13.65
N GLY A 76 -12.27 27.86 -13.64
CA GLY A 76 -12.65 27.08 -14.82
C GLY A 76 -11.97 25.72 -14.98
N TYR A 77 -11.20 25.26 -13.99
CA TYR A 77 -10.57 23.93 -14.02
C TYR A 77 -11.54 22.81 -13.57
N SER A 78 -11.38 21.62 -14.17
CA SER A 78 -12.14 20.43 -13.79
C SER A 78 -11.55 19.73 -12.56
N LYS A 79 -12.29 19.72 -11.45
CA LYS A 79 -11.91 19.00 -10.22
C LYS A 79 -11.66 17.51 -10.45
N LYS A 80 -12.39 16.88 -11.38
CA LYS A 80 -12.24 15.45 -11.70
C LYS A 80 -10.89 15.20 -12.36
N ALA A 81 -10.58 15.95 -13.42
CA ALA A 81 -9.29 15.84 -14.11
C ALA A 81 -8.11 16.12 -13.15
N MET A 82 -8.23 17.11 -12.28
CA MET A 82 -7.19 17.39 -11.28
C MET A 82 -6.96 16.23 -10.31
N ARG A 83 -8.03 15.57 -9.84
CA ARG A 83 -7.92 14.37 -8.98
C ARG A 83 -7.24 13.22 -9.71
N ASP A 84 -7.60 13.00 -10.97
CA ASP A 84 -7.00 11.96 -11.80
C ASP A 84 -5.50 12.24 -12.01
N ILE A 85 -5.12 13.48 -12.27
CA ILE A 85 -3.71 13.90 -12.38
C ILE A 85 -2.96 13.69 -11.07
N ILE A 86 -3.53 14.09 -9.92
CA ILE A 86 -2.89 13.88 -8.61
C ILE A 86 -2.70 12.39 -8.32
N ALA A 87 -3.69 11.55 -8.66
CA ALA A 87 -3.57 10.11 -8.50
C ALA A 87 -2.47 9.52 -9.39
N ARG A 88 -2.40 9.94 -10.66
CA ARG A 88 -1.32 9.56 -11.58
C ARG A 88 0.04 9.99 -11.04
N ARG A 89 0.19 11.22 -10.54
CA ARG A 89 1.46 11.72 -9.98
C ARG A 89 1.98 10.96 -8.75
N LYS A 90 1.13 10.15 -8.09
CA LYS A 90 1.53 9.29 -6.96
C LYS A 90 2.00 7.91 -7.38
N LYS A 91 1.72 7.48 -8.61
CA LYS A 91 2.13 6.18 -9.16
C LYS A 91 3.57 6.27 -9.70
N ASP A 92 4.24 5.12 -9.80
CA ASP A 92 5.55 5.01 -10.42
C ASP A 92 5.46 5.33 -11.94
N PRO A 93 6.37 6.13 -12.51
CA PRO A 93 6.31 6.51 -13.93
C PRO A 93 6.34 5.33 -14.90
N ASN A 94 7.10 4.28 -14.61
CA ASN A 94 7.20 3.12 -15.50
C ASN A 94 5.91 2.31 -15.46
N ALA A 95 5.36 2.08 -14.25
CA ALA A 95 4.07 1.43 -14.09
C ALA A 95 2.93 2.18 -14.80
N LEU A 96 2.95 3.52 -14.78
CA LEU A 96 1.99 4.34 -15.53
C LEU A 96 2.13 4.17 -17.05
N GLN A 97 3.36 4.14 -17.56
CA GLN A 97 3.62 3.96 -18.99
C GLN A 97 3.15 2.58 -19.47
N GLU A 98 3.42 1.53 -18.69
CA GLU A 98 2.94 0.18 -18.98
C GLU A 98 1.41 0.12 -18.99
N GLU A 99 0.75 0.66 -17.96
CA GLU A 99 -0.72 0.73 -17.87
C GLU A 99 -1.32 1.50 -19.06
N GLN A 100 -0.70 2.62 -19.45
CA GLN A 100 -1.15 3.44 -20.58
C GLN A 100 -0.97 2.72 -21.92
N ALA A 101 0.18 2.06 -22.15
CA ALA A 101 0.43 1.32 -23.39
C ALA A 101 -0.57 0.17 -23.59
N ILE A 102 -0.93 -0.53 -22.50
CA ILE A 102 -1.95 -1.58 -22.51
C ILE A 102 -3.33 -0.97 -22.80
N LEU A 103 -3.68 0.13 -22.13
CA LEU A 103 -4.96 0.81 -22.33
C LEU A 103 -5.11 1.28 -23.77
N ASP A 104 -4.10 1.93 -24.33
CA ASP A 104 -4.10 2.43 -25.70
C ASP A 104 -4.30 1.28 -26.69
N THR A 105 -3.61 0.15 -26.49
CA THR A 105 -3.80 -1.08 -27.29
C THR A 105 -5.26 -1.54 -27.29
N TYR A 106 -5.92 -1.50 -26.13
CA TYR A 106 -7.33 -1.89 -26.01
C TYR A 106 -8.28 -0.88 -26.65
N LEU A 107 -8.02 0.42 -26.50
CA LEU A 107 -8.83 1.48 -27.11
C LEU A 107 -8.77 1.42 -28.63
N THR A 108 -7.58 1.26 -29.22
CA THR A 108 -7.41 1.05 -30.66
C THR A 108 -8.14 -0.20 -31.14
N ALA A 109 -8.03 -1.33 -30.42
CA ALA A 109 -8.74 -2.57 -30.76
C ALA A 109 -10.28 -2.42 -30.73
N LEU A 110 -10.79 -1.53 -29.89
CA LEU A 110 -12.22 -1.21 -29.78
C LEU A 110 -12.66 -0.07 -30.71
N GLY A 111 -11.75 0.57 -31.44
CA GLY A 111 -12.04 1.72 -32.29
C GLY A 111 -12.42 2.99 -31.51
N MET A 112 -11.92 3.13 -30.27
CA MET A 112 -12.21 4.23 -29.35
C MET A 112 -11.01 5.17 -29.19
N GLU A 113 -10.52 5.76 -30.29
CA GLU A 113 -9.43 6.76 -30.27
C GLU A 113 -9.91 8.20 -30.06
#